data_AF-A0AAN6JUF2-F1
#
_entry.id   AF-A0AAN6JUF2-F1
#
_cell.length_a   1.000
_cell.length_b   1.000
_cell.length_c   1.000
_cell.angle_alpha   90.00
_cell.angle_beta   90.00
_cell.angle_gamma   90.00
#
_symmetry.space_group_name_H-M   'P 1'
#
loop_
_entity.id
_entity.type
_entity.pdbx_description
1 polymer ?
#
loop_
_entity_poly.entity_id
_entity_poly.type
_entity_poly.pdbx_seq_one_letter_code
_entity_poly.pdbx_strand_id
1 'polypeptide(L)'
;QLDTNVVLQRSKDRELADLASHPTVDGAESGTAAVPHDQWQEPNAHQLSLNPMPGLVIMILGIMMSAHHQDSMVSTMMHAQWGTLFFAFAIARATTYVLLYLKPPTSHFPARPPSELVSAFCLISGGLLFMISAHDTVWAIETSGLDAMAVFAVTLGLTGVVMAWEVVCYAVKGWAVRKERAVDGQPLP
;
A
#
# COMPACT_ATOMS: atom_id res chain seq x y z
N GLN A 1 -5.67 -9.45 -25.39
CA GLN A 1 -4.24 -9.72 -25.09
C GLN A 1 -4.24 -10.85 -24.07
N LEU A 2 -3.88 -12.06 -24.48
CA LEU A 2 -3.91 -13.25 -23.61
C LEU A 2 -2.68 -13.21 -22.69
N ASP A 3 -2.90 -13.28 -21.38
CA ASP A 3 -1.86 -13.28 -20.36
C ASP A 3 -0.87 -14.44 -20.58
N THR A 4 0.33 -14.08 -21.06
CA THR A 4 1.40 -15.01 -21.43
C THR A 4 1.90 -15.81 -20.22
N ASN A 5 1.74 -15.26 -19.01
CA ASN A 5 2.10 -15.94 -17.76
C ASN A 5 1.25 -17.19 -17.49
N VAL A 6 -0.05 -17.15 -17.82
CA VAL A 6 -0.97 -18.28 -17.59
C VAL A 6 -0.69 -19.43 -18.57
N VAL A 7 -0.29 -19.11 -19.81
CA VAL A 7 0.04 -20.11 -20.83
C VAL A 7 1.37 -20.80 -20.51
N LEU A 8 2.38 -20.05 -20.05
CA LEU A 8 3.67 -20.61 -19.65
C LEU A 8 3.54 -21.57 -18.47
N GLN A 9 2.76 -21.19 -17.46
CA GLN A 9 2.54 -21.99 -16.27
C GLN A 9 1.83 -23.32 -16.59
N ARG A 10 0.79 -23.25 -17.44
CA ARG A 10 0.05 -24.44 -17.89
C ARG A 10 0.87 -25.38 -18.78
N SER A 11 1.85 -24.86 -19.53
CA SER A 11 2.77 -25.70 -20.31
C SER A 11 3.75 -26.45 -19.41
N LYS A 12 4.26 -25.78 -18.37
CA LYS A 12 5.19 -26.34 -17.40
C LYS A 12 4.52 -27.41 -16.55
N ASP A 13 3.27 -27.19 -16.15
CA ASP A 13 2.46 -28.18 -15.43
C ASP A 13 2.18 -29.44 -16.28
N ARG A 14 2.03 -29.28 -17.60
CA ARG A 14 1.88 -30.41 -18.53
C ARG A 14 3.16 -31.19 -18.72
N GLU A 15 4.30 -30.50 -18.86
CA GLU A 15 5.61 -31.13 -18.99
C GLU A 15 5.99 -31.93 -17.73
N LEU A 16 5.67 -31.38 -16.54
CA LEU A 16 5.85 -32.06 -15.26
C LEU A 16 4.91 -33.27 -15.09
N ALA A 17 3.69 -33.19 -15.61
CA ALA A 17 2.75 -34.32 -15.60
C ALA A 17 3.17 -35.44 -16.56
N ASP A 18 3.70 -35.10 -17.74
CA ASP A 18 4.19 -36.08 -18.71
C ASP A 18 5.46 -36.79 -18.19
N LEU A 19 6.36 -36.07 -17.51
CA LEU A 19 7.54 -36.64 -16.85
C LEU A 19 7.17 -37.59 -15.69
N ALA A 20 6.04 -37.35 -15.01
CA ALA A 20 5.54 -38.22 -13.95
C ALA A 20 4.83 -39.50 -14.47
N SER A 21 4.49 -39.54 -15.76
CA SER A 21 3.66 -40.62 -16.35
C SER A 21 4.46 -41.76 -16.99
N HIS A 22 5.78 -41.61 -17.17
CA HIS A 22 6.65 -42.64 -17.75
C HIS A 22 7.63 -43.21 -16.71
N PRO A 23 7.34 -44.35 -16.07
CA PRO A 23 8.33 -45.05 -15.25
C PRO A 23 9.28 -45.81 -16.20
N THR A 24 10.52 -45.32 -16.35
CA THR A 24 11.58 -46.11 -16.95
C THR A 24 11.91 -47.26 -16.01
N VAL A 25 11.55 -48.47 -16.44
CA VAL A 25 11.96 -49.73 -15.83
C VAL A 25 13.45 -49.90 -16.07
N ASP A 26 14.27 -49.76 -15.02
CA ASP A 26 15.48 -50.58 -14.84
C ASP A 26 16.06 -50.39 -13.43
N GLY A 27 16.39 -51.53 -12.80
CA GLY A 27 17.51 -51.65 -11.87
C GLY A 27 17.33 -51.17 -10.42
N ALA A 28 17.20 -52.16 -9.54
CA ALA A 28 17.36 -52.11 -8.09
C ALA A 28 18.33 -51.05 -7.53
N GLU A 29 17.90 -50.32 -6.50
CA GLU A 29 18.60 -50.21 -5.20
C GLU A 29 17.69 -49.58 -4.14
N SER A 30 17.67 -50.23 -2.96
CA SER A 30 16.95 -49.81 -1.76
C SER A 30 17.62 -48.57 -1.15
N GLY A 31 17.12 -47.39 -1.48
CA GLY A 31 17.42 -46.15 -0.77
C GLY A 31 16.13 -45.36 -0.60
N THR A 32 15.69 -45.18 0.65
CA THR A 32 14.66 -44.20 1.01
C THR A 32 15.13 -42.81 0.59
N ALA A 33 14.81 -42.41 -0.64
CA ALA A 33 14.99 -41.05 -1.12
C ALA A 33 13.95 -40.20 -0.40
N ALA A 34 14.38 -39.56 0.69
CA ALA A 34 13.62 -38.50 1.33
C ALA A 34 13.34 -37.43 0.26
N VAL A 35 12.07 -37.32 -0.13
CA VAL A 35 11.59 -36.18 -0.90
C VAL A 35 11.97 -34.94 -0.10
N PRO A 36 12.76 -33.99 -0.64
CA PRO A 36 13.01 -32.73 0.04
C PRO A 36 11.64 -32.06 0.21
N HIS A 37 11.11 -32.08 1.42
CA HIS A 37 10.04 -31.18 1.79
C HIS A 37 10.61 -29.79 1.63
N ASP A 38 10.29 -29.15 0.51
CA ASP A 38 10.52 -27.74 0.26
C ASP A 38 9.67 -26.99 1.29
N GLN A 39 10.20 -26.88 2.51
CA GLN A 39 9.59 -26.18 3.62
C GLN A 39 9.62 -24.71 3.23
N TRP A 40 8.51 -24.25 2.66
CA TRP A 40 8.23 -22.84 2.50
C TRP A 40 8.27 -22.18 3.88
N GLN A 41 9.45 -21.70 4.28
CA GLN A 41 9.64 -20.98 5.53
C GLN A 41 9.10 -19.57 5.32
N GLU A 42 8.03 -19.22 6.02
CA GLU A 42 7.54 -17.84 6.06
C GLU A 42 8.70 -16.93 6.50
N PRO A 43 9.05 -15.90 5.72
CA PRO A 43 10.15 -15.01 6.07
C PRO A 43 9.94 -14.42 7.47
N ASN A 44 10.94 -14.55 8.34
CA ASN A 44 10.91 -14.11 9.75
C ASN A 44 10.62 -12.60 9.94
N ALA A 45 10.62 -11.80 8.87
CA ALA A 45 10.14 -10.43 8.84
C ALA A 45 9.67 -10.05 7.44
N HIS A 46 8.64 -9.19 7.35
CA HIS A 46 8.32 -8.49 6.11
C HIS A 46 9.54 -7.65 5.69
N GLN A 47 10.19 -8.02 4.59
CA GLN A 47 11.27 -7.23 4.00
C GLN A 47 10.66 -5.99 3.34
N LEU A 48 10.50 -4.91 4.11
CA LEU A 48 10.02 -3.65 3.56
C LEU A 48 11.09 -3.07 2.64
N SER A 49 10.75 -2.82 1.38
CA SER A 49 11.65 -2.11 0.47
C SER A 49 11.81 -0.65 0.92
N LEU A 50 13.04 -0.25 1.26
CA LEU A 50 13.39 1.11 1.69
C LEU A 50 13.77 2.01 0.50
N ASN A 51 13.08 1.88 -0.64
CA ASN A 51 13.36 2.68 -1.82
C ASN A 51 12.88 4.15 -1.62
N PRO A 52 13.77 5.15 -1.63
CA PRO A 52 13.38 6.55 -1.45
C PRO A 52 12.73 7.18 -2.68
N MET A 53 12.92 6.60 -3.87
CA MET A 53 12.51 7.21 -5.14
C MET A 53 11.02 7.59 -5.19
N PRO A 54 10.06 6.73 -4.80
CA PRO A 54 8.64 7.11 -4.83
C PRO A 54 8.33 8.33 -3.95
N GLY A 55 8.93 8.38 -2.75
CA GLY A 55 8.75 9.51 -1.83
C GLY A 55 9.33 10.81 -2.40
N LEU A 56 10.52 10.73 -3.00
CA LEU A 56 11.19 11.89 -3.59
C LEU A 56 10.46 12.46 -4.81
N VAL A 57 9.96 11.60 -5.70
CA VAL A 57 9.20 12.06 -6.88
C VAL A 57 7.95 12.82 -6.46
N ILE A 58 7.20 12.29 -5.48
CA ILE A 58 6.00 12.95 -4.95
C ILE A 58 6.36 14.26 -4.23
N MET A 59 7.47 14.28 -3.49
CA MET A 59 7.96 15.50 -2.82
C MET A 59 8.26 16.62 -3.82
N ILE A 60 9.02 16.31 -4.87
CA ILE A 60 9.41 17.28 -5.90
C ILE A 60 8.18 17.81 -6.61
N LEU A 61 7.24 16.92 -6.96
CA LEU A 61 5.94 17.31 -7.52
C LEU A 61 5.21 18.29 -6.59
N GLY A 62 5.14 17.97 -5.28
CA GLY A 62 4.49 18.82 -4.30
C GLY A 62 5.14 20.21 -4.18
N ILE A 63 6.47 20.28 -4.13
CA ILE A 63 7.22 21.54 -4.07
C ILE A 63 6.94 22.37 -5.33
N MET A 64 7.13 21.80 -6.52
CA MET A 64 6.98 22.51 -7.79
C MET A 64 5.56 23.05 -7.98
N MET A 65 4.56 22.23 -7.70
CA MET A 65 3.16 22.63 -7.90
C MET A 65 2.64 23.56 -6.81
N SER A 66 3.19 23.51 -5.60
CA SER A 66 2.79 24.45 -4.53
C SER A 66 3.17 25.91 -4.83
N ALA A 67 4.21 26.13 -5.64
CA ALA A 67 4.67 27.44 -6.08
C ALA A 67 4.09 27.84 -7.46
N HIS A 68 3.29 26.96 -8.08
CA HIS A 68 2.74 27.19 -9.40
C HIS A 68 1.56 28.16 -9.31
N HIS A 69 1.68 29.31 -9.98
CA HIS A 69 0.59 30.27 -10.08
C HIS A 69 -0.53 29.70 -10.94
N GLN A 70 -1.78 29.90 -10.52
CA GLN A 70 -2.96 29.49 -11.27
C GLN A 70 -3.77 30.72 -11.67
N ASP A 71 -4.73 30.55 -12.58
CA ASP A 71 -5.55 31.64 -13.12
C ASP A 71 -6.39 32.35 -12.05
N SER A 72 -6.68 31.65 -10.94
CA SER A 72 -7.43 32.20 -9.82
C SER A 72 -6.71 32.00 -8.48
N MET A 73 -7.07 32.87 -7.52
CA MET A 73 -6.55 32.78 -6.15
C MET A 73 -6.98 31.48 -5.46
N VAL A 74 -8.23 31.03 -5.68
CA VAL A 74 -8.73 29.77 -5.11
C VAL A 74 -7.93 28.59 -5.66
N SER A 75 -7.73 28.53 -6.98
CA SER A 75 -6.92 27.48 -7.62
C SER A 75 -5.48 27.49 -7.12
N THR A 76 -4.86 28.68 -7.00
CA THR A 76 -3.48 28.84 -6.51
C THR A 76 -3.35 28.33 -5.07
N MET A 77 -4.29 28.70 -4.20
CA MET A 77 -4.31 28.24 -2.80
C MET A 77 -4.52 26.73 -2.70
N MET A 78 -5.43 26.15 -3.50
CA MET A 78 -5.63 24.70 -3.53
C MET A 78 -4.38 23.95 -4.00
N HIS A 79 -3.66 24.48 -5.00
CA HIS A 79 -2.38 23.93 -5.45
C HIS A 79 -1.29 23.97 -4.37
N ALA A 80 -1.19 25.08 -3.66
CA ALA A 80 -0.30 25.21 -2.49
C ALA A 80 -0.64 24.19 -1.40
N GLN A 81 -1.93 24.00 -1.09
CA GLN A 81 -2.41 23.09 -0.06
C GLN A 81 -2.07 21.63 -0.36
N TRP A 82 -2.42 21.11 -1.54
CA TRP A 82 -2.14 19.70 -1.86
C TRP A 82 -0.64 19.47 -2.03
N GLY A 83 0.09 20.43 -2.62
CA GLY A 83 1.54 20.33 -2.77
C GLY A 83 2.27 20.26 -1.43
N THR A 84 1.81 21.04 -0.44
CA THR A 84 2.33 21.00 0.94
C THR A 84 2.06 19.65 1.61
N LEU A 85 0.89 19.03 1.35
CA LEU A 85 0.58 17.69 1.86
C LEU A 85 1.49 16.62 1.24
N PHE A 86 1.82 16.71 -0.05
CA PHE A 86 2.77 15.80 -0.69
C PHE A 86 4.19 15.95 -0.14
N PHE A 87 4.61 17.18 0.17
CA PHE A 87 5.86 17.41 0.89
C PHE A 87 5.84 16.77 2.29
N ALA A 88 4.77 17.00 3.07
CA ALA A 88 4.61 16.41 4.40
C ALA A 88 4.58 14.86 4.37
N PHE A 89 3.93 14.27 3.37
CA PHE A 89 3.97 12.83 3.10
C PHE A 89 5.41 12.34 2.97
N ALA A 90 6.24 13.00 2.16
CA ALA A 90 7.60 12.56 1.92
C ALA A 90 8.47 12.64 3.19
N ILE A 91 8.29 13.66 4.02
CA ILE A 91 8.97 13.79 5.32
C ILE A 91 8.53 12.68 6.28
N ALA A 92 7.22 12.41 6.39
CA ALA A 92 6.70 11.32 7.20
C ALA A 92 7.21 9.96 6.72
N ARG A 93 7.28 9.76 5.39
CA ARG A 93 7.82 8.54 4.78
C ARG A 93 9.32 8.35 5.05
N ALA A 94 10.11 9.42 4.95
CA ALA A 94 11.52 9.40 5.32
C ALA A 94 11.71 9.07 6.80
N THR A 95 10.85 9.62 7.68
CA THR A 95 10.84 9.28 9.10
C THR A 95 10.56 7.79 9.32
N THR A 96 9.63 7.19 8.58
CA THR A 96 9.42 5.73 8.60
C THR A 96 10.69 4.97 8.23
N TYR A 97 11.41 5.39 7.18
CA TYR A 97 12.67 4.74 6.81
C TYR A 97 13.74 4.84 7.90
N VAL A 98 13.88 6.01 8.53
CA VAL A 98 14.81 6.20 9.65
C VAL A 98 14.43 5.29 10.83
N LEU A 99 13.16 5.22 11.20
CA LEU A 99 12.70 4.38 12.30
C LEU A 99 12.92 2.89 12.04
N LEU A 100 12.63 2.42 10.82
CA LEU A 100 12.85 1.03 10.43
C LEU A 100 14.35 0.68 10.34
N TYR A 101 15.19 1.65 9.97
CA TYR A 101 16.64 1.47 9.97
C TYR A 101 17.20 1.38 11.40
N LEU A 102 16.73 2.22 12.32
CA LEU A 102 17.17 2.22 13.72
C LEU A 102 16.65 1.01 14.51
N LYS A 103 15.42 0.59 14.26
CA LYS A 103 14.78 -0.54 14.95
C LYS A 103 14.06 -1.44 13.93
N PRO A 104 14.79 -2.38 13.30
CA PRO A 104 14.18 -3.28 12.34
C PRO A 104 13.09 -4.14 13.00
N PRO A 105 12.00 -4.47 12.28
CA PRO A 105 10.91 -5.25 12.82
C PRO A 105 11.38 -6.65 13.18
N THR A 106 11.19 -7.04 14.44
CA THR A 106 11.58 -8.35 14.98
C THR A 106 10.41 -9.33 15.07
N SER A 107 9.19 -8.88 14.75
CA SER A 107 7.96 -9.66 14.83
C SER A 107 7.40 -9.90 13.42
N HIS A 108 6.79 -11.06 13.22
CA HIS A 108 6.03 -11.38 12.01
C HIS A 108 4.79 -10.47 11.85
N PHE A 109 4.31 -9.88 12.94
CA PHE A 109 3.23 -8.90 12.87
C PHE A 109 3.73 -7.57 12.28
N PRO A 110 2.96 -6.94 11.39
CA PRO A 110 3.36 -5.68 10.75
C PRO A 110 3.49 -4.58 11.81
N ALA A 111 4.72 -4.22 12.15
CA ALA A 111 5.00 -3.02 12.93
C ALA A 111 4.90 -1.80 12.01
N ARG A 112 3.87 -0.97 12.21
CA ARG A 112 3.66 0.27 11.45
C ARG A 112 3.96 1.46 12.35
N PRO A 113 5.13 2.11 12.25
CA PRO A 113 5.43 3.25 13.10
C PRO A 113 4.38 4.36 12.88
N PRO A 114 4.08 5.21 13.89
CA PRO A 114 3.07 6.26 13.77
C PRO A 114 3.26 7.20 12.56
N SER A 115 4.50 7.34 12.07
CA SER A 115 4.82 8.09 10.85
C SER A 115 4.18 7.52 9.58
N GLU A 116 3.87 6.22 9.51
CA GLU A 116 3.13 5.64 8.39
C GLU A 116 1.68 6.13 8.34
N LEU A 117 1.05 6.32 9.50
CA LEU A 117 -0.31 6.87 9.56
C LEU A 117 -0.35 8.30 9.03
N VAL A 118 0.61 9.13 9.44
CA VAL A 118 0.75 10.51 8.96
C VAL A 118 1.06 10.53 7.47
N SER A 119 1.96 9.66 6.99
CA SER A 119 2.26 9.49 5.57
C SER A 119 0.99 9.16 4.77
N ALA A 120 0.19 8.19 5.22
CA ALA A 120 -1.06 7.82 4.55
C ALA A 120 -2.07 8.97 4.54
N PHE A 121 -2.26 9.64 5.67
CA PHE A 121 -3.16 10.78 5.79
C PHE A 121 -2.79 11.89 4.79
N CYS A 122 -1.52 12.32 4.79
CA CYS A 122 -1.04 13.36 3.89
C CYS A 122 -1.19 12.96 2.41
N LEU A 123 -0.91 11.71 2.06
CA LEU A 123 -1.01 11.25 0.68
C LEU A 123 -2.47 11.16 0.20
N ILE A 124 -3.38 10.65 1.03
CA ILE A 124 -4.82 10.56 0.69
C ILE A 124 -5.41 11.97 0.58
N SER A 125 -5.20 12.83 1.59
CA SER A 125 -5.70 14.20 1.57
C SER A 125 -5.14 15.01 0.40
N GLY A 126 -3.83 14.91 0.14
CA GLY A 126 -3.18 15.59 -0.97
C GLY A 126 -3.70 15.08 -2.31
N GLY A 127 -3.88 13.77 -2.46
CA GLY A 127 -4.41 13.17 -3.69
C GLY A 127 -5.86 13.58 -3.97
N LEU A 128 -6.71 13.63 -2.95
CA LEU A 128 -8.08 14.13 -3.07
C LEU A 128 -8.11 15.60 -3.48
N LEU A 129 -7.35 16.46 -2.81
CA LEU A 129 -7.28 17.88 -3.16
C LEU A 129 -6.70 18.12 -4.55
N PHE A 130 -5.69 17.33 -4.95
CA PHE A 130 -5.14 17.37 -6.30
C PHE A 130 -6.23 17.11 -7.35
N MET A 131 -7.05 16.06 -7.17
CA MET A 131 -8.16 15.77 -8.08
C MET A 131 -9.25 16.85 -8.06
N ILE A 132 -9.57 17.43 -6.90
CA ILE A 132 -10.55 18.52 -6.75
C ILE A 132 -10.04 19.82 -7.38
N SER A 133 -8.72 20.02 -7.48
CA SER A 133 -8.11 21.23 -8.06
C SER A 133 -8.12 21.29 -9.60
N ALA A 134 -8.86 20.40 -10.26
CA ALA A 134 -9.10 20.47 -11.70
C ALA A 134 -9.88 21.74 -12.08
N HIS A 135 -9.55 22.35 -13.22
CA HIS A 135 -10.11 23.63 -13.69
C HIS A 135 -11.64 23.72 -13.54
N ASP A 136 -12.37 22.73 -14.05
CA ASP A 136 -13.85 22.75 -14.04
C ASP A 136 -14.42 22.60 -12.62
N THR A 137 -13.72 21.87 -11.75
CA THR A 137 -14.12 21.71 -10.34
C THR A 137 -13.84 22.98 -9.55
N VAL A 138 -12.71 23.63 -9.79
CA VAL A 138 -12.41 24.94 -9.18
C VAL A 138 -13.42 25.99 -9.64
N TRP A 139 -13.77 26.03 -10.93
CA TRP A 139 -14.81 26.92 -11.42
C TRP A 139 -16.16 26.70 -10.70
N ALA A 140 -16.54 25.44 -10.46
CA ALA A 140 -17.75 25.11 -9.68
C ALA A 140 -17.65 25.55 -8.21
N ILE A 141 -16.47 25.41 -7.59
CA ILE A 141 -16.20 25.88 -6.22
C ILE A 141 -16.36 27.41 -6.12
N GLU A 142 -15.74 28.14 -7.05
CA GLU A 142 -15.76 29.60 -7.08
C GLU A 142 -17.16 30.16 -7.34
N THR A 143 -17.89 29.59 -8.30
CA THR A 143 -19.27 30.00 -8.59
C THR A 143 -20.24 29.62 -7.47
N SER A 144 -19.90 28.64 -6.63
CA SER A 144 -20.61 28.30 -5.41
C SER A 144 -20.27 29.21 -4.21
N GLY A 145 -19.32 30.15 -4.37
CA GLY A 145 -18.87 31.05 -3.32
C GLY A 145 -18.05 30.38 -2.21
N LEU A 146 -17.50 29.19 -2.48
CA LEU A 146 -16.62 28.48 -1.54
C LEU A 146 -15.18 28.93 -1.73
N ASP A 147 -14.43 28.99 -0.62
CA ASP A 147 -13.00 29.29 -0.65
C ASP A 147 -12.15 28.01 -0.56
N ALA A 148 -10.85 28.16 -0.85
CA ALA A 148 -9.90 27.06 -0.78
C ALA A 148 -9.81 26.45 0.63
N MET A 149 -10.05 27.25 1.69
CA MET A 149 -9.94 26.75 3.05
C MET A 149 -11.12 25.86 3.47
N ALA A 150 -12.33 26.19 3.05
CA ALA A 150 -13.50 25.34 3.25
C ALA A 150 -13.32 23.99 2.54
N VAL A 151 -12.88 24.01 1.28
CA VAL A 151 -12.61 22.79 0.49
C VAL A 151 -11.52 21.94 1.15
N PHE A 152 -10.46 22.57 1.66
CA PHE A 152 -9.40 21.91 2.41
C PHE A 152 -9.94 21.20 3.66
N ALA A 153 -10.70 21.91 4.51
CA ALA A 153 -11.25 21.35 5.74
C ALA A 153 -12.17 20.15 5.47
N VAL A 154 -13.05 20.26 4.46
CA VAL A 154 -13.93 19.16 4.06
C VAL A 154 -13.12 17.96 3.56
N THR A 155 -12.05 18.20 2.79
CA THR A 155 -11.21 17.10 2.26
C THR A 155 -10.41 16.40 3.35
N LEU A 156 -9.88 17.13 4.34
CA LEU A 156 -9.22 16.53 5.49
C LEU A 156 -10.22 15.73 6.36
N GLY A 157 -11.42 16.26 6.56
CA GLY A 157 -12.50 15.57 7.26
C GLY A 157 -12.89 14.26 6.57
N LEU A 158 -13.10 14.30 5.25
CA LEU A 158 -13.39 13.12 4.43
C LEU A 158 -12.25 12.10 4.50
N THR A 159 -10.99 12.54 4.46
CA THR A 159 -9.83 11.65 4.61
C THR A 159 -9.89 10.92 5.96
N GLY A 160 -10.19 11.64 7.04
CA GLY A 160 -10.36 11.06 8.37
C GLY A 160 -11.47 10.01 8.43
N VAL A 161 -12.61 10.27 7.78
CA VAL A 161 -13.73 9.32 7.69
C VAL A 161 -13.31 8.06 6.91
N VAL A 162 -12.62 8.20 5.78
CA VAL A 162 -12.12 7.07 4.99
C VAL A 162 -11.13 6.24 5.80
N MET A 163 -10.17 6.87 6.47
CA MET A 163 -9.20 6.15 7.31
C MET A 163 -9.87 5.46 8.51
N ALA A 164 -10.89 6.09 9.11
CA ALA A 164 -11.67 5.47 10.18
C ALA A 164 -12.45 4.24 9.67
N TRP A 165 -12.97 4.30 8.44
CA TRP A 165 -13.62 3.17 7.79
C TRP A 165 -12.68 1.98 7.59
N GLU A 166 -11.44 2.21 7.16
CA GLU A 166 -10.42 1.16 7.07
C GLU A 166 -10.18 0.47 8.42
N VAL A 167 -10.11 1.24 9.51
CA VAL A 167 -9.97 0.68 10.87
C VAL A 167 -11.16 -0.21 11.23
N VAL A 168 -12.39 0.19 10.89
CA VAL A 168 -13.59 -0.63 11.10
C VAL A 168 -13.49 -1.94 10.32
N CYS A 169 -13.08 -1.91 9.03
CA CYS A 169 -12.89 -3.11 8.22
C CYS A 169 -11.85 -4.07 8.84
N TYR A 170 -10.71 -3.54 9.30
CA TYR A 170 -9.70 -4.34 9.98
C TYR A 170 -10.20 -4.91 11.32
N ALA A 171 -10.99 -4.16 12.08
CA ALA A 171 -11.58 -4.63 13.32
C ALA A 171 -12.58 -5.78 13.09
N VAL A 172 -13.44 -5.67 12.07
CA VAL A 172 -14.37 -6.73 11.67
C VAL A 172 -13.62 -7.99 11.22
N LYS A 173 -12.57 -7.83 10.40
CA LYS A 173 -11.70 -8.95 10.01
C LYS A 173 -11.04 -9.62 11.22
N GLY A 174 -10.49 -8.83 12.14
CA GLY A 174 -9.89 -9.34 13.37
C GLY A 174 -10.89 -10.08 14.25
N TRP A 175 -12.12 -9.58 14.36
CA TRP A 175 -13.20 -10.25 15.08
C TRP A 175 -13.59 -11.58 14.44
N ALA A 176 -13.73 -11.63 13.11
CA ALA A 176 -14.08 -12.85 12.39
C ALA A 176 -13.00 -13.94 12.54
N VAL A 177 -11.72 -13.59 12.36
CA VAL A 177 -10.60 -14.54 12.53
C VAL A 177 -10.54 -15.11 13.95
N ARG A 178 -10.77 -14.26 14.97
CA ARG A 178 -10.82 -14.72 16.37
C ARG A 178 -11.98 -15.68 16.62
N LYS A 179 -13.13 -15.47 15.96
CA LYS A 179 -14.29 -16.36 16.07
C LYS A 179 -14.03 -17.71 15.43
N GLU A 180 -13.46 -17.76 14.23
CA GLU A 180 -13.13 -19.00 13.52
C GLU A 180 -12.13 -19.85 14.30
N ARG A 181 -11.03 -19.25 14.79
CA ARG A 181 -10.04 -19.97 15.60
C ARG A 181 -10.59 -20.53 16.91
N ALA A 182 -11.54 -19.81 17.53
CA ALA A 182 -12.21 -20.30 18.74
C ALA A 182 -13.11 -21.51 18.45
N VAL A 183 -13.71 -21.59 17.26
CA VAL A 183 -14.45 -22.78 16.80
C VAL A 183 -13.51 -23.94 16.51
N ASP A 184 -12.35 -23.68 15.90
CA ASP A 184 -11.35 -24.70 15.56
C ASP A 184 -10.48 -25.16 16.75
N GLY A 185 -10.73 -24.64 17.96
CA GLY A 185 -9.97 -24.99 19.17
C GLY A 185 -8.50 -24.55 19.16
N GLN A 186 -8.12 -23.63 18.26
CA GLN A 186 -6.76 -23.10 18.19
C GLN A 186 -6.54 -22.00 19.26
N PRO A 187 -5.37 -21.97 19.93
CA PRO A 187 -5.06 -20.93 20.90
C PRO A 187 -5.00 -19.54 20.23
N LEU A 188 -5.40 -18.51 20.99
CA LEU A 188 -5.22 -17.11 20.59
C LEU A 188 -3.72 -16.79 20.47
N PRO A 189 -3.28 -16.05 19.45
CA PRO A 189 -1.90 -15.56 19.36
C PRO A 189 -1.57 -14.54 20.45
#